data_AF-A0A172UKQ1-F1
#
_entry.id   AF-A0A172UKQ1-F1
#
_cell.length_a   1.000
_cell.length_b   1.000
_cell.length_c   1.000
_cell.angle_alpha   90.00
_cell.angle_beta   90.00
_cell.angle_gamma   90.00
#
_symmetry.space_group_name_H-M   'P 1'
#
loop_
_entity.id
_entity.type
_entity.pdbx_description
1 polymer ?
#
loop_
_entity_poly.entity_id
_entity_poly.type
_entity_poly.pdbx_seq_one_letter_code
_entity_poly.pdbx_strand_id
1 'polypeptide(L)'
;MTMTAEVQIPPEQVVPGVHPRWERPGLLALLAGTAALYLWGLGSGGWANSYYAAAAQAGTQDWKAWLFGSFDAGNAITVDKPPAALWAMALSGRVFGFNEFTMLLPQALMGVAAVAVLFGTVRRTSGPAAGLIAGAVLALTPVAALMFRYNNPDALLVLLLVVAAYCMVRATQQGSMRWVALSGGAVGFAFLTKMLQAFLVVPALSLVFLVAAPMGFWKRVGALLVALVSAVVSAGWYIALVSLWPTDARPYIAGSSDNSLLQLAFGYNGVDRIVGRGQPGGGAGPGGPGGGGANLFFGGDPGVGRLFGASMGAEASWLLPAALLGLVAVLWLTRRAARTDMVRAATLMWGTWLLVTGAVFSFMDGTIHPYYTVALAPAIAALVGISSVELWHRRHHPAARAVLALSLVGTGGWAFVLLGRNPDWWPVLRWSVLIASVVVAAVLAFGVQRLGRSAEAVLVAAALLAGGAGSAGWALATVADGNSGGPMAVSGPATQQHEFGPGGHTGRPGGPGTRVDDTALAELVTGLDNRWAAATVGSMMAGDLELKSGASIMSIGGFAGGDNSPTLQQFQDYVAAGDVRYFIAGERFGPGGHRDGSGTQITEWVQQHFATLDVGGTTVYDLSRPLR
;
A
#
# COMPACT_ATOMS: atom_id res chain seq x y z
N MET A 1 -59.41 -30.41 30.13
CA MET A 1 -58.74 -29.55 29.12
C MET A 1 -58.15 -28.36 29.84
N THR A 2 -56.86 -28.41 30.15
CA THR A 2 -56.13 -27.34 30.82
C THR A 2 -55.41 -26.53 29.76
N MET A 3 -55.86 -25.30 29.52
CA MET A 3 -55.16 -24.33 28.68
C MET A 3 -53.98 -23.75 29.45
N THR A 4 -52.76 -24.07 29.02
CA THR A 4 -51.55 -23.36 29.43
C THR A 4 -51.43 -22.08 28.62
N ALA A 5 -51.60 -20.93 29.28
CA ALA A 5 -51.31 -19.62 28.70
C ALA A 5 -49.79 -19.51 28.47
N GLU A 6 -49.40 -19.43 27.21
CA GLU A 6 -48.03 -19.17 26.78
C GLU A 6 -47.72 -17.70 27.08
N VAL A 7 -46.87 -17.44 28.08
CA VAL A 7 -46.38 -16.09 28.39
C VAL A 7 -45.45 -15.66 27.26
N GLN A 8 -45.96 -14.82 26.36
CA GLN A 8 -45.14 -14.09 25.39
C GLN A 8 -44.24 -13.10 26.14
N ILE A 9 -42.96 -13.46 26.30
CA ILE A 9 -41.92 -12.52 26.74
C ILE A 9 -41.67 -11.54 25.58
N PRO A 10 -41.83 -10.22 25.76
CA PRO A 10 -41.54 -9.26 24.70
C PRO A 10 -40.06 -9.34 24.32
N PRO A 11 -39.69 -9.13 23.04
CA PRO A 11 -38.29 -9.04 22.66
C PRO A 11 -37.62 -7.92 23.46
N GLU A 12 -36.54 -8.26 24.16
CA GLU A 12 -35.73 -7.34 24.96
C GLU A 12 -35.36 -6.13 24.09
N GLN A 13 -35.92 -4.97 24.43
CA GLN A 13 -35.60 -3.72 23.76
C GLN A 13 -34.12 -3.43 24.00
N VAL A 14 -33.32 -3.49 22.94
CA VAL A 14 -31.92 -3.03 22.94
C VAL A 14 -31.93 -1.55 23.30
N VAL A 15 -31.58 -1.23 24.54
CA VAL A 15 -31.45 0.15 25.02
C VAL A 15 -30.38 0.87 24.18
N PRO A 16 -30.67 2.05 23.60
CA PRO A 16 -29.67 2.82 22.89
C PRO A 16 -28.55 3.30 23.82
N GLY A 17 -27.30 2.99 23.47
CA GLY A 17 -26.22 3.99 23.50
C GLY A 17 -25.55 4.34 24.84
N VAL A 18 -25.41 3.42 25.80
CA VAL A 18 -24.43 3.66 26.89
C VAL A 18 -23.02 3.37 26.36
N HIS A 19 -22.37 4.41 25.84
CA HIS A 19 -20.96 4.35 25.48
C HIS A 19 -20.11 4.22 26.75
N PRO A 20 -19.18 3.24 26.83
CA PRO A 20 -18.27 3.16 27.95
C PRO A 20 -17.48 4.47 28.07
N ARG A 21 -17.32 4.98 29.30
CA ARG A 21 -16.61 6.25 29.55
C ARG A 21 -15.18 6.27 29.01
N TRP A 22 -14.55 5.08 28.90
CA TRP A 22 -13.20 4.91 28.36
C TRP A 22 -13.14 4.93 26.83
N GLU A 23 -14.26 4.84 26.12
CA GLU A 23 -14.28 4.72 24.66
C GLU A 23 -13.62 5.92 23.97
N ARG A 24 -14.04 7.15 24.33
CA ARG A 24 -13.49 8.37 23.72
C ARG A 24 -12.02 8.59 24.11
N PRO A 25 -11.63 8.51 25.40
CA PRO A 25 -10.21 8.57 25.78
C PRO A 25 -9.37 7.50 25.09
N GLY A 26 -9.87 6.27 24.97
CA GLY A 26 -9.17 5.18 24.29
C GLY A 26 -8.97 5.44 22.80
N LEU A 27 -9.99 5.97 22.12
CA LEU A 27 -9.85 6.38 20.71
C LEU A 27 -8.84 7.53 20.57
N LEU A 28 -8.92 8.56 21.42
CA LEU A 28 -7.98 9.68 21.38
C LEU A 28 -6.54 9.22 21.63
N ALA A 29 -6.33 8.33 22.61
CA ALA A 29 -5.02 7.75 22.88
C ALA A 29 -4.50 6.92 21.69
N LEU A 30 -5.36 6.11 21.06
CA LEU A 30 -5.02 5.37 19.85
C LEU A 30 -4.58 6.31 18.72
N LEU A 31 -5.40 7.31 18.40
CA LEU A 31 -5.11 8.24 17.29
C LEU A 31 -3.91 9.12 17.57
N ALA A 32 -3.74 9.60 18.80
CA ALA A 32 -2.56 10.37 19.21
C ALA A 32 -1.30 9.50 19.14
N GLY A 33 -1.37 8.24 19.59
CA GLY A 33 -0.26 7.29 19.49
C GLY A 33 0.09 6.95 18.04
N THR A 34 -0.91 6.74 17.18
CA THR A 34 -0.69 6.53 15.73
C THR A 34 -0.08 7.78 15.08
N ALA A 35 -0.59 8.98 15.40
CA ALA A 35 -0.05 10.22 14.88
C ALA A 35 1.39 10.44 15.32
N ALA A 36 1.70 10.20 16.60
CA ALA A 36 3.07 10.24 17.11
C ALA A 36 3.97 9.27 16.34
N LEU A 37 3.55 8.01 16.17
CA LEU A 37 4.31 6.99 15.45
C LEU A 37 4.55 7.37 13.97
N TYR A 38 3.53 7.88 13.28
CA TYR A 38 3.61 8.15 11.84
C TYR A 38 4.21 9.51 11.49
N LEU A 39 4.19 10.48 12.42
CA LEU A 39 4.80 11.79 12.21
C LEU A 39 6.21 11.90 12.79
N TRP A 40 6.61 11.01 13.69
CA TRP A 40 7.94 11.03 14.31
C TRP A 40 9.05 10.94 13.26
N GLY A 41 9.94 11.93 13.18
CA GLY A 41 11.03 11.94 12.19
C GLY A 41 10.55 11.80 10.74
N LEU A 42 9.32 12.25 10.41
CA LEU A 42 8.83 12.18 9.04
C LEU A 42 9.75 12.99 8.11
N GLY A 43 10.19 12.39 7.02
CA GLY A 43 11.18 12.98 6.10
C GLY A 43 12.66 12.67 6.44
N SER A 44 12.97 12.06 7.59
CA SER A 44 14.36 11.69 7.92
C SER A 44 14.96 10.63 6.97
N GLY A 45 14.11 9.87 6.28
CA GLY A 45 14.51 8.89 5.26
C GLY A 45 14.73 9.48 3.86
N GLY A 46 14.77 10.82 3.73
CA GLY A 46 14.88 11.50 2.44
C GLY A 46 13.59 11.42 1.62
N TRP A 47 13.74 11.40 0.30
CA TRP A 47 12.62 11.48 -0.67
C TRP A 47 11.74 10.23 -0.76
N ALA A 48 11.96 9.20 0.08
CA ALA A 48 11.33 7.89 -0.06
C ALA A 48 11.51 7.38 -1.51
N ASN A 49 10.44 7.23 -2.30
CA ASN A 49 10.56 6.91 -3.71
C ASN A 49 10.79 8.18 -4.55
N SER A 50 12.00 8.37 -5.08
CA SER A 50 12.34 9.56 -5.89
C SER A 50 11.47 9.67 -7.15
N TYR A 51 10.99 8.56 -7.70
CA TYR A 51 10.10 8.56 -8.87
C TYR A 51 8.78 9.29 -8.61
N TYR A 52 8.11 9.01 -7.49
CA TYR A 52 6.87 9.69 -7.12
C TYR A 52 7.13 11.06 -6.46
N ALA A 53 8.30 11.26 -5.85
CA ALA A 53 8.69 12.55 -5.30
C ALA A 53 8.91 13.59 -6.41
N ALA A 54 9.62 13.23 -7.49
CA ALA A 54 9.83 14.07 -8.67
C ALA A 54 8.47 14.51 -9.27
N ALA A 55 7.56 13.56 -9.47
CA ALA A 55 6.20 13.86 -9.95
C ALA A 55 5.41 14.78 -9.00
N ALA A 56 5.58 14.63 -7.68
CA ALA A 56 4.97 15.53 -6.71
C ALA A 56 5.60 16.93 -6.76
N GLN A 57 6.91 17.05 -6.97
CA GLN A 57 7.64 18.31 -7.14
C GLN A 57 7.22 19.02 -8.43
N ALA A 58 7.24 18.33 -9.56
CA ALA A 58 6.71 18.80 -10.84
C ALA A 58 5.26 19.28 -10.68
N GLY A 59 4.48 18.46 -9.99
CA GLY A 59 3.14 18.77 -9.59
C GLY A 59 3.01 19.94 -8.62
N THR A 60 4.07 20.53 -8.05
CA THR A 60 4.03 21.81 -7.32
C THR A 60 4.37 23.01 -8.22
N GLN A 61 5.18 22.79 -9.24
CA GLN A 61 5.67 23.80 -10.16
C GLN A 61 4.66 24.11 -11.28
N ASP A 62 3.93 23.08 -11.75
CA ASP A 62 2.99 23.21 -12.87
C ASP A 62 1.62 22.56 -12.60
N TRP A 63 0.54 23.19 -13.06
CA TRP A 63 -0.83 22.72 -12.83
C TRP A 63 -1.21 21.57 -13.78
N LYS A 64 -0.64 21.52 -14.98
CA LYS A 64 -0.85 20.37 -15.89
C LYS A 64 -0.14 19.14 -15.33
N ALA A 65 1.07 19.31 -14.82
CA ALA A 65 1.81 18.26 -14.13
C ALA A 65 1.04 17.74 -12.91
N TRP A 66 0.45 18.65 -12.12
CA TRP A 66 -0.41 18.28 -11.01
C TRP A 66 -1.63 17.48 -11.45
N LEU A 67 -2.35 17.96 -12.47
CA LEU A 67 -3.58 17.33 -12.95
C LEU A 67 -3.34 15.91 -13.45
N PHE A 68 -2.30 15.70 -14.26
CA PHE A 68 -2.03 14.42 -14.93
C PHE A 68 -1.13 13.47 -14.12
N GLY A 69 -0.41 13.98 -13.12
CA GLY A 69 0.67 13.22 -12.47
C GLY A 69 1.87 13.09 -13.38
N SER A 70 2.25 14.19 -14.05
CA SER A 70 3.49 14.24 -14.85
C SER A 70 4.70 13.96 -13.98
N PHE A 71 5.65 13.24 -14.53
CA PHE A 71 6.94 12.99 -13.90
C PHE A 71 7.72 14.30 -13.73
N ASP A 72 7.74 15.13 -14.77
CA ASP A 72 8.45 16.42 -14.84
C ASP A 72 7.49 17.60 -15.08
N ALA A 73 7.91 18.83 -14.77
CA ALA A 73 7.11 20.04 -14.97
C ALA A 73 6.96 20.43 -16.45
N GLY A 74 7.88 19.99 -17.32
CA GLY A 74 7.78 20.12 -18.77
C GLY A 74 6.70 19.22 -19.40
N ASN A 75 6.08 18.33 -18.63
CA ASN A 75 4.99 17.44 -19.03
C ASN A 75 5.36 16.50 -20.19
N ALA A 76 6.52 15.84 -20.15
CA ALA A 76 6.87 14.85 -21.17
C ALA A 76 6.05 13.56 -21.01
N ILE A 77 5.98 13.04 -19.78
CA ILE A 77 5.40 11.74 -19.47
C ILE A 77 4.84 11.69 -18.04
N THR A 78 3.80 10.90 -17.78
CA THR A 78 3.25 10.68 -16.42
C THR A 78 4.06 9.68 -15.63
N VAL A 79 3.73 9.51 -14.35
CA VAL A 79 4.08 8.28 -13.64
C VAL A 79 3.21 7.09 -14.06
N ASP A 80 3.59 5.88 -13.66
CA ASP A 80 2.91 4.60 -13.97
C ASP A 80 1.57 4.38 -13.23
N LYS A 81 0.95 5.45 -12.71
CA LYS A 81 -0.28 5.42 -11.89
C LYS A 81 -1.16 6.64 -12.17
N PRO A 82 -2.48 6.55 -11.90
CA PRO A 82 -3.32 7.75 -11.92
C PRO A 82 -2.98 8.66 -10.73
N PRO A 83 -3.27 9.97 -10.84
CA PRO A 83 -2.61 11.00 -10.05
C PRO A 83 -3.24 11.29 -8.69
N ALA A 84 -4.30 10.58 -8.27
CA ALA A 84 -5.04 10.98 -7.07
C ALA A 84 -4.17 10.98 -5.80
N ALA A 85 -3.21 10.06 -5.68
CA ALA A 85 -2.24 10.05 -4.58
C ALA A 85 -1.23 11.20 -4.69
N LEU A 86 -0.80 11.56 -5.91
CA LEU A 86 0.10 12.68 -6.17
C LEU A 86 -0.56 14.03 -5.86
N TRP A 87 -1.86 14.19 -6.15
CA TRP A 87 -2.59 15.43 -5.90
C TRP A 87 -2.44 15.89 -4.45
N ALA A 88 -2.56 14.97 -3.49
CA ALA A 88 -2.44 15.27 -2.07
C ALA A 88 -1.01 15.71 -1.70
N MET A 89 0.00 15.01 -2.20
CA MET A 89 1.41 15.31 -1.92
C MET A 89 1.83 16.66 -2.51
N ALA A 90 1.53 16.88 -3.78
CA ALA A 90 1.86 18.11 -4.47
C ALA A 90 1.06 19.31 -3.93
N LEU A 91 -0.21 19.13 -3.55
CA LEU A 91 -0.98 20.20 -2.91
C LEU A 91 -0.38 20.57 -1.54
N SER A 92 0.05 19.58 -0.75
CA SER A 92 0.75 19.82 0.51
C SER A 92 2.05 20.59 0.28
N GLY A 93 2.86 20.18 -0.71
CA GLY A 93 4.07 20.90 -1.11
C GLY A 93 3.81 22.33 -1.59
N ARG A 94 2.71 22.60 -2.30
CA ARG A 94 2.33 23.97 -2.68
C ARG A 94 1.94 24.84 -1.50
N VAL A 95 1.21 24.29 -0.53
CA VAL A 95 0.71 25.05 0.62
C VAL A 95 1.81 25.34 1.63
N PHE A 96 2.73 24.39 1.86
CA PHE A 96 3.73 24.46 2.93
C PHE A 96 5.18 24.60 2.44
N GLY A 97 5.40 24.64 1.12
CA GLY A 97 6.72 24.50 0.50
C GLY A 97 7.09 23.03 0.28
N PHE A 98 7.67 22.69 -0.86
CA PHE A 98 8.00 21.31 -1.20
C PHE A 98 9.30 20.85 -0.53
N ASN A 99 9.20 19.83 0.32
CA ASN A 99 10.29 19.10 0.94
C ASN A 99 9.80 17.69 1.33
N GLU A 100 10.70 16.85 1.84
CA GLU A 100 10.42 15.47 2.22
C GLU A 100 9.27 15.36 3.23
N PHE A 101 9.27 16.23 4.25
CA PHE A 101 8.26 16.22 5.29
C PHE A 101 6.88 16.61 4.73
N THR A 102 6.79 17.73 4.00
CA THR A 102 5.50 18.23 3.50
C THR A 102 4.90 17.31 2.44
N MET A 103 5.72 16.65 1.63
CA MET A 103 5.29 15.62 0.70
C MET A 103 4.69 14.39 1.43
N LEU A 104 5.35 13.91 2.48
CA LEU A 104 4.93 12.71 3.21
C LEU A 104 3.82 12.96 4.24
N LEU A 105 3.65 14.20 4.70
CA LEU A 105 2.62 14.59 5.67
C LEU A 105 1.21 14.07 5.34
N PRO A 106 0.66 14.24 4.12
CA PRO A 106 -0.65 13.69 3.77
C PRO A 106 -0.72 12.16 3.89
N GLN A 107 0.36 11.44 3.60
CA GLN A 107 0.41 9.98 3.70
C GLN A 107 0.23 9.54 5.18
N ALA A 108 0.94 10.20 6.10
CA ALA A 108 0.87 9.92 7.53
C ALA A 108 -0.53 10.23 8.10
N LEU A 109 -1.12 11.35 7.69
CA LEU A 109 -2.48 11.73 8.08
C LEU A 109 -3.53 10.76 7.52
N MET A 110 -3.35 10.26 6.30
CA MET A 110 -4.20 9.19 5.75
C MET A 110 -4.11 7.90 6.56
N GLY A 111 -2.93 7.56 7.10
CA GLY A 111 -2.74 6.44 8.03
C GLY A 111 -3.54 6.60 9.33
N VAL A 112 -3.45 7.78 9.97
CA VAL A 112 -4.25 8.10 11.17
C VAL A 112 -5.75 8.02 10.86
N ALA A 113 -6.17 8.56 9.71
CA ALA A 113 -7.56 8.48 9.26
C ALA A 113 -7.99 7.04 8.99
N ALA A 114 -7.15 6.19 8.39
CA ALA A 114 -7.45 4.78 8.13
C ALA A 114 -7.67 4.02 9.45
N VAL A 115 -6.84 4.27 10.46
CA VAL A 115 -7.01 3.74 11.83
C VAL A 115 -8.34 4.20 12.44
N ALA A 116 -8.67 5.49 12.32
CA ALA A 116 -9.93 6.04 12.84
C ALA A 116 -11.17 5.42 12.16
N VAL A 117 -11.14 5.26 10.84
CA VAL A 117 -12.25 4.68 10.07
C VAL A 117 -12.35 3.18 10.36
N LEU A 118 -11.24 2.45 10.46
CA LEU A 118 -11.24 1.03 10.81
C LEU A 118 -11.82 0.82 12.22
N PHE A 119 -11.37 1.60 13.20
CA PHE A 119 -11.96 1.63 14.55
C PHE A 119 -13.48 1.86 14.45
N GLY A 120 -13.90 2.90 13.72
CA GLY A 120 -15.31 3.24 13.57
C GLY A 120 -16.13 2.17 12.86
N THR A 121 -15.52 1.41 11.96
CA THR A 121 -16.16 0.30 11.22
C THR A 121 -16.36 -0.90 12.12
N VAL A 122 -15.29 -1.37 12.78
CA VAL A 122 -15.34 -2.56 13.65
C VAL A 122 -16.15 -2.28 14.92
N ARG A 123 -16.06 -1.06 15.48
CA ARG A 123 -16.89 -0.63 16.61
C ARG A 123 -18.38 -0.80 16.35
N ARG A 124 -18.83 -0.55 15.12
CA ARG A 124 -20.25 -0.63 14.74
C ARG A 124 -20.79 -2.05 14.68
N THR A 125 -19.94 -3.05 14.50
CA THR A 125 -20.36 -4.45 14.38
C THR A 125 -20.05 -5.26 15.62
N SER A 126 -18.98 -4.94 16.33
CA SER A 126 -18.43 -5.78 17.42
C SER A 126 -18.01 -4.98 18.66
N GLY A 127 -18.41 -3.70 18.75
CA GLY A 127 -18.23 -2.87 19.94
C GLY A 127 -16.86 -2.17 20.04
N PRO A 128 -16.73 -1.20 20.97
CA PRO A 128 -15.56 -0.31 21.03
C PRO A 128 -14.24 -1.01 21.34
N ALA A 129 -14.25 -2.11 22.10
CA ALA A 129 -13.03 -2.87 22.40
C ALA A 129 -12.45 -3.52 21.14
N ALA A 130 -13.30 -4.13 20.30
CA ALA A 130 -12.89 -4.73 19.05
C ALA A 130 -12.36 -3.65 18.09
N GLY A 131 -13.00 -2.48 18.09
CA GLY A 131 -12.54 -1.30 17.36
C GLY A 131 -11.15 -0.85 17.78
N LEU A 132 -10.87 -0.74 19.09
CA LEU A 132 -9.54 -0.33 19.60
C LEU A 132 -8.46 -1.36 19.22
N ILE A 133 -8.75 -2.65 19.37
CA ILE A 133 -7.81 -3.71 18.99
C ILE A 133 -7.53 -3.65 17.48
N ALA A 134 -8.56 -3.55 16.64
CA ALA A 134 -8.38 -3.46 15.19
C ALA A 134 -7.58 -2.21 14.79
N GLY A 135 -7.89 -1.05 15.38
CA GLY A 135 -7.14 0.17 15.11
C GLY A 135 -5.67 0.05 15.54
N ALA A 136 -5.39 -0.50 16.73
CA ALA A 136 -4.03 -0.72 17.21
C ALA A 136 -3.26 -1.72 16.35
N VAL A 137 -3.90 -2.80 15.91
CA VAL A 137 -3.28 -3.78 15.02
C VAL A 137 -2.92 -3.16 13.69
N LEU A 138 -3.81 -2.37 13.05
CA LEU A 138 -3.47 -1.67 11.82
C LEU A 138 -2.30 -0.71 12.03
N ALA A 139 -2.35 0.10 13.11
CA ALA A 139 -1.32 1.08 13.43
C ALA A 139 0.08 0.44 13.59
N LEU A 140 0.13 -0.75 14.19
CA LEU A 140 1.35 -1.48 14.55
C LEU A 140 1.68 -2.64 13.60
N THR A 141 1.01 -2.72 12.44
CA THR A 141 1.40 -3.64 11.36
C THR A 141 2.59 -3.02 10.61
N PRO A 142 3.73 -3.71 10.45
CA PRO A 142 4.95 -3.09 9.93
C PRO A 142 4.80 -2.47 8.55
N VAL A 143 4.19 -3.19 7.60
CA VAL A 143 3.95 -2.65 6.26
C VAL A 143 3.00 -1.44 6.25
N ALA A 144 2.08 -1.35 7.23
CA ALA A 144 1.21 -0.20 7.37
C ALA A 144 2.00 1.01 7.91
N ALA A 145 2.82 0.81 8.95
CA ALA A 145 3.70 1.85 9.47
C ALA A 145 4.69 2.36 8.40
N LEU A 146 5.20 1.46 7.55
CA LEU A 146 6.01 1.77 6.39
C LEU A 146 5.24 2.61 5.37
N MET A 147 4.13 2.09 4.84
CA MET A 147 3.40 2.68 3.70
C MET A 147 2.67 3.97 4.03
N PHE A 148 2.26 4.17 5.29
CA PHE A 148 1.73 5.48 5.72
C PHE A 148 2.83 6.53 5.91
N ARG A 149 4.10 6.16 5.78
CA ARG A 149 5.27 7.07 5.81
C ARG A 149 6.04 7.04 4.49
N TYR A 150 5.42 6.55 3.42
CA TYR A 150 6.01 6.42 2.09
C TYR A 150 5.14 7.14 1.06
N ASN A 151 5.74 7.62 -0.02
CA ASN A 151 5.07 8.39 -1.07
C ASN A 151 4.50 7.53 -2.22
N ASN A 152 4.44 6.20 -2.03
CA ASN A 152 3.71 5.32 -2.92
C ASN A 152 2.19 5.58 -2.82
N PRO A 153 1.38 5.19 -3.81
CA PRO A 153 -0.08 5.43 -3.82
C PRO A 153 -0.88 4.68 -2.73
N ASP A 154 -0.22 3.87 -1.91
CA ASP A 154 -0.84 2.91 -0.99
C ASP A 154 -1.59 3.54 0.19
N ALA A 155 -1.15 4.68 0.74
CA ALA A 155 -1.85 5.26 1.89
C ALA A 155 -3.28 5.71 1.54
N LEU A 156 -3.41 6.46 0.44
CA LEU A 156 -4.71 6.93 -0.04
C LEU A 156 -5.58 5.75 -0.48
N LEU A 157 -4.98 4.76 -1.15
CA LEU A 157 -5.66 3.51 -1.48
C LEU A 157 -6.27 2.87 -0.22
N VAL A 158 -5.46 2.56 0.79
CA VAL A 158 -5.91 1.85 1.99
C VAL A 158 -6.98 2.65 2.72
N LEU A 159 -6.83 3.97 2.84
CA LEU A 159 -7.84 4.84 3.42
C LEU A 159 -9.18 4.69 2.68
N LEU A 160 -9.18 4.79 1.35
CA LEU A 160 -10.40 4.69 0.54
C LEU A 160 -11.04 3.30 0.60
N LEU A 161 -10.24 2.23 0.65
CA LEU A 161 -10.77 0.86 0.81
C LEU A 161 -11.44 0.65 2.18
N VAL A 162 -10.86 1.20 3.25
CA VAL A 162 -11.45 1.15 4.59
C VAL A 162 -12.69 2.04 4.69
N VAL A 163 -12.71 3.20 4.02
CA VAL A 163 -13.92 4.03 3.85
C VAL A 163 -15.00 3.29 3.07
N ALA A 164 -14.65 2.55 2.01
CA ALA A 164 -15.59 1.74 1.26
C ALA A 164 -16.23 0.64 2.14
N ALA A 165 -15.43 -0.04 2.96
CA ALA A 165 -15.92 -1.02 3.95
C ALA A 165 -16.79 -0.37 5.04
N TYR A 166 -16.41 0.81 5.53
CA TYR A 166 -17.21 1.58 6.47
C TYR A 166 -18.61 1.89 5.90
N CYS A 167 -18.64 2.43 4.68
CA CYS A 167 -19.88 2.70 3.95
C CYS A 167 -20.69 1.41 3.74
N MET A 168 -20.03 0.29 3.43
CA MET A 168 -20.71 -0.98 3.20
C MET A 168 -21.30 -1.58 4.49
N VAL A 169 -20.63 -1.44 5.63
CA VAL A 169 -21.20 -1.81 6.94
C VAL A 169 -22.45 -0.97 7.22
N ARG A 170 -22.40 0.35 6.98
CA ARG A 170 -23.56 1.23 7.12
C ARG A 170 -24.70 0.85 6.17
N ALA A 171 -24.37 0.54 4.92
CA ALA A 171 -25.32 0.10 3.92
C ALA A 171 -26.02 -1.19 4.33
N THR A 172 -25.25 -2.16 4.82
CA THR A 172 -25.73 -3.47 5.24
C THR A 172 -26.61 -3.37 6.49
N GLN A 173 -26.24 -2.54 7.47
CA GLN A 173 -27.06 -2.29 8.67
C GLN A 173 -28.42 -1.66 8.34
N GLN A 174 -28.43 -0.71 7.40
CA GLN A 174 -29.58 0.16 7.14
C GLN A 174 -30.40 -0.24 5.92
N GLY A 175 -29.92 -1.19 5.09
CA GLY A 175 -30.50 -1.46 3.78
C GLY A 175 -30.51 -0.23 2.88
N SER A 176 -29.41 0.54 2.86
CA SER A 176 -29.39 1.89 2.29
C SER A 176 -28.60 2.00 0.97
N MET A 177 -29.29 2.35 -0.12
CA MET A 177 -28.66 2.58 -1.43
C MET A 177 -27.70 3.77 -1.43
N ARG A 178 -27.94 4.80 -0.60
CA ARG A 178 -27.03 5.94 -0.46
C ARG A 178 -25.65 5.48 0.04
N TRP A 179 -25.62 4.63 1.05
CA TRP A 179 -24.36 4.11 1.58
C TRP A 179 -23.68 3.14 0.60
N VAL A 180 -24.45 2.40 -0.20
CA VAL A 180 -23.90 1.59 -1.30
C VAL A 180 -23.26 2.49 -2.36
N ALA A 181 -23.92 3.58 -2.77
CA ALA A 181 -23.36 4.56 -3.71
C ALA A 181 -22.06 5.15 -3.15
N LEU A 182 -22.03 5.59 -1.89
CA LEU A 182 -20.81 6.10 -1.24
C LEU A 182 -19.67 5.07 -1.21
N SER A 183 -20.00 3.79 -0.98
CA SER A 183 -19.01 2.69 -1.06
C SER A 183 -18.46 2.55 -2.48
N GLY A 184 -19.32 2.57 -3.49
CA GLY A 184 -18.93 2.58 -4.91
C GLY A 184 -18.07 3.78 -5.28
N GLY A 185 -18.43 4.98 -4.81
CA GLY A 185 -17.65 6.19 -5.03
C GLY A 185 -16.25 6.12 -4.43
N ALA A 186 -16.11 5.60 -3.20
CA ALA A 186 -14.82 5.37 -2.57
C ALA A 186 -13.95 4.37 -3.36
N VAL A 187 -14.56 3.28 -3.87
CA VAL A 187 -13.87 2.33 -4.76
C VAL A 187 -13.46 2.97 -6.09
N GLY A 188 -14.29 3.85 -6.67
CA GLY A 188 -13.94 4.59 -7.88
C GLY A 188 -12.75 5.54 -7.68
N PHE A 189 -12.72 6.29 -6.57
CA PHE A 189 -11.54 7.10 -6.25
C PHE A 189 -10.31 6.24 -5.91
N ALA A 190 -10.49 5.07 -5.30
CA ALA A 190 -9.39 4.13 -5.07
C ALA A 190 -8.81 3.59 -6.39
N PHE A 191 -9.64 3.43 -7.43
CA PHE A 191 -9.14 3.13 -8.77
C PHE A 191 -8.25 4.25 -9.33
N LEU A 192 -8.54 5.51 -9.01
CA LEU A 192 -7.70 6.65 -9.39
C LEU A 192 -6.40 6.77 -8.56
N THR A 193 -6.17 5.90 -7.58
CA THR A 193 -4.87 5.82 -6.88
C THR A 193 -4.02 4.67 -7.44
N LYS A 194 -4.62 3.48 -7.57
CA LYS A 194 -3.86 2.25 -7.87
C LYS A 194 -4.65 1.24 -8.73
N MET A 195 -5.54 1.73 -9.58
CA MET A 195 -6.21 0.98 -10.65
C MET A 195 -6.86 -0.33 -10.14
N LEU A 196 -6.64 -1.46 -10.83
CA LEU A 196 -7.31 -2.73 -10.52
C LEU A 196 -7.00 -3.29 -9.13
N GLN A 197 -5.92 -2.86 -8.47
CA GLN A 197 -5.69 -3.23 -7.06
C GLN A 197 -6.86 -2.81 -6.16
N ALA A 198 -7.51 -1.68 -6.46
CA ALA A 198 -8.66 -1.21 -5.71
C ALA A 198 -9.86 -2.18 -5.76
N PHE A 199 -9.93 -3.05 -6.76
CA PHE A 199 -11.05 -3.96 -6.96
C PHE A 199 -10.94 -5.28 -6.19
N LEU A 200 -9.79 -5.57 -5.56
CA LEU A 200 -9.61 -6.79 -4.76
C LEU A 200 -10.60 -6.89 -3.59
N VAL A 201 -11.11 -5.76 -3.09
CA VAL A 201 -12.11 -5.73 -2.00
C VAL A 201 -13.55 -5.84 -2.49
N VAL A 202 -13.82 -5.61 -3.79
CA VAL A 202 -15.19 -5.55 -4.34
C VAL A 202 -15.96 -6.85 -4.13
N PRO A 203 -15.38 -8.06 -4.28
CA PRO A 203 -16.06 -9.31 -3.96
C PRO A 203 -16.54 -9.36 -2.52
N ALA A 204 -15.74 -8.87 -1.57
CA ALA A 204 -16.09 -8.85 -0.15
C ALA A 204 -17.24 -7.89 0.15
N LEU A 205 -17.16 -6.66 -0.37
CA LEU A 205 -18.20 -5.64 -0.20
C LEU A 205 -19.53 -6.08 -0.83
N SER A 206 -19.46 -6.71 -2.01
CA SER A 206 -20.64 -7.18 -2.73
C SER A 206 -21.28 -8.38 -2.03
N LEU A 207 -20.46 -9.36 -1.61
CA LEU A 207 -20.94 -10.57 -0.94
C LEU A 207 -21.67 -10.24 0.36
N VAL A 208 -21.07 -9.43 1.23
CA VAL A 208 -21.70 -9.11 2.52
C VAL A 208 -23.03 -8.41 2.33
N PHE A 209 -23.12 -7.50 1.35
CA PHE A 209 -24.36 -6.78 1.08
C PHE A 209 -25.45 -7.71 0.53
N LEU A 210 -25.09 -8.57 -0.44
CA LEU A 210 -26.01 -9.55 -1.01
C LEU A 210 -26.53 -10.54 0.03
N VAL A 211 -25.71 -10.95 1.01
CA VAL A 211 -26.10 -11.91 2.05
C VAL A 211 -26.90 -11.24 3.16
N ALA A 212 -26.37 -10.15 3.72
CA ALA A 212 -26.79 -9.64 5.02
C ALA A 212 -27.71 -8.43 4.98
N ALA A 213 -27.80 -7.68 3.87
CA ALA A 213 -28.65 -6.48 3.85
C ALA A 213 -30.15 -6.81 4.08
N PRO A 214 -30.90 -6.01 4.85
CA PRO A 214 -32.31 -6.25 5.17
C PRO A 214 -33.24 -5.77 4.03
N MET A 215 -32.95 -6.16 2.79
CA MET A 215 -33.74 -5.80 1.59
C MET A 215 -34.15 -7.05 0.80
N GLY A 216 -35.10 -6.96 -0.12
CA GLY A 216 -35.36 -8.05 -1.09
C GLY A 216 -34.13 -8.32 -1.98
N PHE A 217 -33.93 -9.56 -2.44
CA PHE A 217 -32.73 -9.97 -3.20
C PHE A 217 -32.46 -9.06 -4.42
N TRP A 218 -33.47 -8.87 -5.29
CA TRP A 218 -33.33 -8.00 -6.47
C TRP A 218 -33.06 -6.53 -6.14
N LYS A 219 -33.55 -6.03 -4.99
CA LYS A 219 -33.19 -4.69 -4.51
C LYS A 219 -31.72 -4.60 -4.09
N ARG A 220 -31.14 -5.69 -3.56
CA ARG A 220 -29.70 -5.74 -3.25
C ARG A 220 -28.87 -5.72 -4.52
N VAL A 221 -29.27 -6.51 -5.52
CA VAL A 221 -28.62 -6.50 -6.85
C VAL A 221 -28.69 -5.12 -7.48
N GLY A 222 -29.88 -4.49 -7.51
CA GLY A 222 -30.05 -3.13 -8.03
C GLY A 222 -29.21 -2.10 -7.27
N ALA A 223 -29.08 -2.22 -5.96
CA ALA A 223 -28.20 -1.35 -5.18
C ALA A 223 -26.70 -1.57 -5.51
N LEU A 224 -26.26 -2.80 -5.77
CA LEU A 224 -24.89 -3.04 -6.24
C LEU A 224 -24.64 -2.47 -7.64
N LEU A 225 -25.65 -2.45 -8.52
CA LEU A 225 -25.56 -1.70 -9.78
C LEU A 225 -25.40 -0.19 -9.54
N VAL A 226 -26.06 0.37 -8.52
CA VAL A 226 -25.84 1.77 -8.12
C VAL A 226 -24.41 1.98 -7.61
N ALA A 227 -23.83 1.05 -6.84
CA ALA A 227 -22.41 1.12 -6.47
C ALA A 227 -21.50 1.10 -7.71
N LEU A 228 -21.77 0.22 -8.68
CA LEU A 228 -21.01 0.15 -9.92
C LEU A 228 -21.07 1.47 -10.70
N VAL A 229 -22.28 2.01 -10.91
CA VAL A 229 -22.46 3.31 -11.57
C VAL A 229 -21.73 4.41 -10.80
N SER A 230 -21.82 4.43 -9.47
CA SER A 230 -21.11 5.41 -8.65
C SER A 230 -19.59 5.30 -8.77
N ALA A 231 -19.05 4.08 -8.84
CA ALA A 231 -17.62 3.84 -9.06
C ALA A 231 -17.19 4.34 -10.45
N VAL A 232 -17.96 4.01 -11.49
CA VAL A 232 -17.75 4.46 -12.87
C VAL A 232 -17.81 5.97 -12.97
N VAL A 233 -18.75 6.66 -12.32
CA VAL A 233 -18.80 8.13 -12.34
C VAL A 233 -17.60 8.73 -11.59
N SER A 234 -17.22 8.15 -10.45
CA SER A 234 -16.14 8.70 -9.60
C SER A 234 -14.74 8.53 -10.21
N ALA A 235 -14.50 7.45 -10.97
CA ALA A 235 -13.26 7.26 -11.71
C ALA A 235 -13.34 7.81 -13.15
N GLY A 236 -14.50 7.67 -13.77
CA GLY A 236 -14.70 7.84 -15.21
C GLY A 236 -14.59 9.27 -15.69
N TRP A 237 -14.82 10.28 -14.84
CA TRP A 237 -14.58 11.67 -15.23
C TRP A 237 -13.11 11.92 -15.58
N TYR A 238 -12.17 11.33 -14.82
CA TYR A 238 -10.74 11.48 -15.06
C TYR A 238 -10.30 10.65 -16.26
N ILE A 239 -10.82 9.43 -16.40
CA ILE A 239 -10.59 8.60 -17.58
C ILE A 239 -11.05 9.35 -18.84
N ALA A 240 -12.26 9.91 -18.82
CA ALA A 240 -12.80 10.71 -19.92
C ALA A 240 -11.94 11.95 -20.18
N LEU A 241 -11.49 12.66 -19.14
CA LEU A 241 -10.58 13.79 -19.28
C LEU A 241 -9.32 13.38 -20.03
N VAL A 242 -8.64 12.30 -19.63
CA VAL A 242 -7.40 11.84 -20.30
C VAL A 242 -7.67 11.37 -21.73
N SER A 243 -8.77 10.66 -21.96
CA SER A 243 -9.13 10.12 -23.28
C SER A 243 -9.57 11.19 -24.28
N LEU A 244 -10.17 12.29 -23.81
CA LEU A 244 -10.70 13.35 -24.67
C LEU A 244 -9.71 14.51 -24.84
N TRP A 245 -8.71 14.63 -23.99
CA TRP A 245 -7.69 15.68 -24.09
C TRP A 245 -6.74 15.40 -25.25
N PRO A 246 -6.43 16.40 -26.13
CA PRO A 246 -5.55 16.21 -27.28
C PRO A 246 -4.18 15.62 -26.89
N THR A 247 -3.76 14.56 -27.60
CA THR A 247 -2.58 13.75 -27.23
C THR A 247 -1.26 14.51 -27.29
N ASP A 248 -1.19 15.55 -28.12
CA ASP A 248 -0.06 16.47 -28.28
C ASP A 248 -0.03 17.58 -27.20
N ALA A 249 -1.13 17.77 -26.48
CA ALA A 249 -1.28 18.83 -25.48
C ALA A 249 -1.24 18.32 -24.01
N ARG A 250 -1.03 17.02 -23.80
CA ARG A 250 -0.92 16.36 -22.48
C ARG A 250 0.33 15.47 -22.42
N PRO A 251 0.84 15.14 -21.21
CA PRO A 251 1.91 14.15 -21.07
C PRO A 251 1.48 12.78 -21.62
N TYR A 252 2.48 12.01 -22.05
CA TYR A 252 2.30 10.59 -22.38
C TYR A 252 1.93 9.78 -21.13
N ILE A 253 1.02 8.81 -21.23
CA ILE A 253 0.68 7.92 -20.12
C ILE A 253 1.73 6.83 -19.98
N ALA A 254 2.62 6.94 -18.99
CA ALA A 254 3.68 5.96 -18.75
C ALA A 254 3.16 4.55 -18.52
N GLY A 255 3.93 3.56 -18.96
CA GLY A 255 3.59 2.14 -18.86
C GLY A 255 2.45 1.72 -19.79
N SER A 256 2.08 2.57 -20.76
CA SER A 256 1.16 2.22 -21.83
C SER A 256 1.86 2.16 -23.18
N SER A 257 1.35 1.35 -24.11
CA SER A 257 1.92 1.25 -25.47
C SER A 257 1.24 2.19 -26.49
N ASP A 258 0.06 2.71 -26.14
CA ASP A 258 -0.84 3.48 -27.01
C ASP A 258 -1.25 4.83 -26.37
N ASN A 259 -0.51 5.29 -25.35
CA ASN A 259 -0.79 6.53 -24.62
C ASN A 259 -2.18 6.53 -23.93
N SER A 260 -2.65 5.38 -23.46
CA SER A 260 -4.00 5.20 -22.88
C SER A 260 -3.97 4.81 -21.40
N LEU A 261 -4.75 5.53 -20.59
CA LEU A 261 -4.94 5.22 -19.17
C LEU A 261 -5.65 3.87 -18.94
N LEU A 262 -6.56 3.48 -19.84
CA LEU A 262 -7.24 2.19 -19.74
C LEU A 262 -6.32 1.03 -20.10
N GLN A 263 -5.45 1.22 -21.10
CA GLN A 263 -4.45 0.23 -21.47
C GLN A 263 -3.45 0.05 -20.32
N LEU A 264 -3.00 1.14 -19.68
CA LEU A 264 -2.20 1.09 -18.45
C LEU A 264 -2.92 0.31 -17.33
N ALA A 265 -4.22 0.57 -17.13
CA ALA A 265 -5.00 -0.05 -16.05
C ALA A 265 -5.25 -1.55 -16.25
N PHE A 266 -5.59 -1.97 -17.46
CA PHE A 266 -5.91 -3.38 -17.75
C PHE A 266 -4.70 -4.21 -18.17
N GLY A 267 -3.69 -3.60 -18.79
CA GLY A 267 -2.41 -4.22 -19.16
C GLY A 267 -1.43 -4.22 -17.99
N TYR A 268 -0.48 -3.27 -18.00
CA TYR A 268 0.68 -3.23 -17.09
C TYR A 268 0.30 -3.26 -15.58
N ASN A 269 -0.77 -2.57 -15.17
CA ASN A 269 -1.26 -2.57 -13.78
C ASN A 269 -2.35 -3.61 -13.50
N GLY A 270 -2.65 -4.47 -14.47
CA GLY A 270 -3.75 -5.43 -14.42
C GLY A 270 -3.31 -6.85 -14.76
N VAL A 271 -3.67 -7.31 -15.95
CA VAL A 271 -3.48 -8.70 -16.38
C VAL A 271 -2.01 -9.10 -16.40
N ASP A 272 -1.11 -8.19 -16.79
CA ASP A 272 0.34 -8.47 -16.86
C ASP A 272 0.93 -8.75 -15.48
N ARG A 273 0.37 -8.12 -14.43
CA ARG A 273 0.74 -8.42 -13.04
C ARG A 273 0.30 -9.82 -12.68
N ILE A 274 -0.92 -10.23 -13.04
CA ILE A 274 -1.50 -11.53 -12.67
C ILE A 274 -0.79 -12.69 -13.40
N VAL A 275 -0.62 -12.56 -14.72
CA VAL A 275 -0.19 -13.66 -15.60
C VAL A 275 1.33 -13.67 -15.83
N GLY A 276 2.04 -12.60 -15.43
CA GLY A 276 3.49 -12.46 -15.62
C GLY A 276 3.93 -12.26 -17.07
N ARG A 277 2.99 -12.01 -17.99
CA ARG A 277 3.27 -11.72 -19.41
C ARG A 277 3.51 -10.22 -19.62
N GLY A 278 4.35 -9.85 -20.59
CA GLY A 278 4.53 -8.45 -21.01
C GLY A 278 5.44 -7.60 -20.11
N GLN A 279 6.06 -8.16 -19.08
CA GLN A 279 6.99 -7.41 -18.23
C GLN A 279 8.42 -7.42 -18.76
N PRO A 280 9.07 -6.25 -18.90
CA PRO A 280 10.52 -6.16 -19.04
C PRO A 280 11.15 -6.72 -17.76
N GLY A 281 11.67 -7.96 -17.82
CA GLY A 281 12.23 -8.69 -16.68
C GLY A 281 11.37 -9.84 -16.13
N GLY A 282 10.17 -10.10 -16.68
CA GLY A 282 9.31 -11.22 -16.31
C GLY A 282 9.53 -12.50 -17.13
N GLY A 283 10.48 -12.49 -18.07
CA GLY A 283 11.06 -13.74 -18.55
C GLY A 283 11.85 -14.35 -17.41
N ALA A 284 11.72 -15.67 -17.20
CA ALA A 284 12.77 -16.42 -16.55
C ALA A 284 14.07 -16.09 -17.30
N GLY A 285 14.83 -15.12 -16.81
CA GLY A 285 16.21 -14.94 -17.23
C GLY A 285 16.88 -16.30 -17.03
N PRO A 286 17.87 -16.66 -17.85
CA PRO A 286 18.66 -17.86 -17.62
C PRO A 286 19.48 -17.66 -16.32
N GLY A 287 18.80 -17.77 -15.18
CA GLY A 287 19.40 -17.95 -13.88
C GLY A 287 19.81 -19.39 -13.84
N GLY A 288 21.10 -19.64 -14.06
CA GLY A 288 21.71 -20.92 -13.75
C GLY A 288 21.37 -21.35 -12.32
N PRO A 289 21.50 -22.65 -12.02
CA PRO A 289 21.19 -23.17 -10.70
C PRO A 289 22.07 -22.47 -9.65
N GLY A 290 21.50 -21.54 -8.89
CA GLY A 290 22.23 -20.77 -7.86
C GLY A 290 21.71 -19.35 -7.52
N GLY A 291 20.78 -18.76 -8.27
CA GLY A 291 20.31 -17.38 -8.05
C GLY A 291 19.12 -17.21 -7.09
N GLY A 292 19.20 -17.66 -5.84
CA GLY A 292 18.07 -17.63 -4.88
C GLY A 292 17.58 -16.26 -4.39
N GLY A 293 18.31 -15.17 -4.68
CA GLY A 293 18.00 -13.82 -4.15
C GLY A 293 16.99 -13.01 -4.97
N ALA A 294 16.93 -13.17 -6.30
CA ALA A 294 16.16 -12.29 -7.19
C ALA A 294 14.64 -12.37 -6.96
N ASN A 295 14.12 -13.54 -6.58
CA ASN A 295 12.69 -13.70 -6.35
C ASN A 295 12.24 -13.05 -5.04
N LEU A 296 13.11 -12.93 -4.03
CA LEU A 296 12.78 -12.30 -2.75
C LEU A 296 12.39 -10.83 -2.89
N PHE A 297 12.96 -10.12 -3.87
CA PHE A 297 12.61 -8.74 -4.21
C PHE A 297 11.19 -8.61 -4.79
N PHE A 298 10.72 -9.65 -5.48
CA PHE A 298 9.41 -9.70 -6.13
C PHE A 298 8.43 -10.65 -5.44
N GLY A 299 8.42 -10.60 -4.10
CA GLY A 299 7.45 -11.33 -3.29
C GLY A 299 7.71 -12.83 -3.16
N GLY A 300 8.78 -13.37 -3.70
CA GLY A 300 9.14 -14.79 -3.61
C GLY A 300 8.30 -15.68 -4.51
N ASP A 301 8.51 -17.01 -4.42
CA ASP A 301 7.83 -17.98 -5.27
C ASP A 301 6.29 -17.93 -5.07
N PRO A 302 5.49 -17.89 -6.16
CA PRO A 302 4.05 -18.02 -6.09
C PRO A 302 3.63 -19.32 -5.40
N GLY A 303 2.63 -19.23 -4.52
CA GLY A 303 2.07 -20.36 -3.81
C GLY A 303 1.35 -19.97 -2.52
N VAL A 304 0.64 -20.95 -1.94
CA VAL A 304 -0.13 -20.78 -0.69
C VAL A 304 0.74 -20.23 0.46
N GLY A 305 2.02 -20.63 0.50
CA GLY A 305 2.98 -20.20 1.51
C GLY A 305 3.59 -18.81 1.30
N ARG A 306 3.37 -18.16 0.16
CA ARG A 306 4.10 -16.93 -0.23
C ARG A 306 3.99 -15.80 0.81
N LEU A 307 2.79 -15.58 1.35
CA LEU A 307 2.54 -14.57 2.39
C LEU A 307 3.30 -14.83 3.69
N PHE A 308 3.72 -16.07 3.92
CA PHE A 308 4.54 -16.47 5.07
C PHE A 308 6.04 -16.53 4.72
N GLY A 309 6.40 -16.37 3.44
CA GLY A 309 7.77 -16.46 2.93
C GLY A 309 8.69 -15.35 3.45
N ALA A 310 9.97 -15.42 3.08
CA ALA A 310 10.99 -14.47 3.54
C ALA A 310 10.72 -13.02 3.09
N SER A 311 10.12 -12.85 1.92
CA SER A 311 9.75 -11.55 1.32
C SER A 311 8.58 -10.86 2.05
N MET A 312 7.47 -11.56 2.25
CA MET A 312 6.19 -10.98 2.68
C MET A 312 5.86 -11.25 4.16
N GLY A 313 6.54 -12.23 4.77
CA GLY A 313 6.22 -12.67 6.12
C GLY A 313 6.33 -11.55 7.15
N ALA A 314 7.43 -10.80 7.11
CA ALA A 314 7.69 -9.71 8.04
C ALA A 314 6.85 -8.45 7.75
N GLU A 315 6.19 -8.36 6.60
CA GLU A 315 5.38 -7.19 6.22
C GLU A 315 4.01 -7.20 6.91
N ALA A 316 3.22 -8.27 6.70
CA ALA A 316 1.82 -8.33 7.14
C ALA A 316 1.41 -9.63 7.85
N SER A 317 2.24 -10.69 7.83
CA SER A 317 1.79 -12.02 8.26
C SER A 317 1.77 -12.25 9.77
N TRP A 318 2.32 -11.32 10.57
CA TRP A 318 2.47 -11.44 12.03
C TRP A 318 1.22 -11.95 12.75
N LEU A 319 0.06 -11.37 12.43
CA LEU A 319 -1.23 -11.70 13.03
C LEU A 319 -2.16 -12.46 12.07
N LEU A 320 -1.65 -12.86 10.91
CA LEU A 320 -2.42 -13.61 9.91
C LEU A 320 -2.92 -14.97 10.45
N PRO A 321 -2.12 -15.76 11.20
CA PRO A 321 -2.61 -16.99 11.81
C PRO A 321 -3.81 -16.76 12.75
N ALA A 322 -3.74 -15.74 13.62
CA ALA A 322 -4.83 -15.39 14.52
C ALA A 322 -6.08 -14.90 13.74
N ALA A 323 -5.90 -14.12 12.68
CA ALA A 323 -7.00 -13.67 11.83
C ALA A 323 -7.73 -14.85 11.16
N LEU A 324 -7.00 -15.84 10.64
CA LEU A 324 -7.58 -17.03 10.00
C LEU A 324 -8.30 -17.95 11.01
N LEU A 325 -7.69 -18.20 12.17
CA LEU A 325 -8.35 -18.95 13.25
C LEU A 325 -9.59 -18.22 13.76
N GLY A 326 -9.48 -16.91 13.95
CA GLY A 326 -10.57 -16.03 14.37
C GLY A 326 -11.73 -16.00 13.38
N LEU A 327 -11.43 -15.96 12.07
CA LEU A 327 -12.42 -16.05 11.00
C LEU A 327 -13.25 -17.33 11.12
N VAL A 328 -12.60 -18.49 11.20
CA VAL A 328 -13.29 -19.78 11.33
C VAL A 328 -14.10 -19.84 12.62
N ALA A 329 -13.51 -19.41 13.74
CA ALA A 329 -14.15 -19.46 15.05
C ALA A 329 -15.41 -18.58 15.11
N VAL A 330 -15.35 -17.33 14.64
CA VAL A 330 -16.50 -16.42 14.69
C VAL A 330 -17.59 -16.85 13.71
N LEU A 331 -17.25 -17.34 12.52
CA LEU A 331 -18.25 -17.91 11.61
C LEU A 331 -18.91 -19.14 12.20
N TRP A 332 -18.17 -20.00 12.91
CA TRP A 332 -18.74 -21.13 13.62
C TRP A 332 -19.68 -20.71 14.75
N LEU A 333 -19.26 -19.73 15.57
CA LEU A 333 -20.06 -19.18 16.67
C LEU A 333 -21.37 -18.56 16.17
N THR A 334 -21.31 -17.90 15.01
CA THR A 334 -22.45 -17.18 14.42
C THR A 334 -23.20 -17.98 13.35
N ARG A 335 -22.86 -19.26 13.13
CA ARG A 335 -23.44 -20.08 12.04
C ARG A 335 -24.96 -20.21 12.07
N ARG A 336 -25.54 -20.16 13.27
CA ARG A 336 -26.99 -20.21 13.52
C ARG A 336 -27.64 -18.83 13.64
N ALA A 337 -26.85 -17.76 13.66
CA ALA A 337 -27.37 -16.41 13.69
C ALA A 337 -28.08 -16.07 12.38
N ALA A 338 -29.05 -15.16 12.45
CA ALA A 338 -29.74 -14.66 11.27
C ALA A 338 -28.72 -14.11 10.26
N ARG A 339 -29.03 -14.18 8.96
CA ARG A 339 -28.15 -13.65 7.91
C ARG A 339 -27.85 -12.15 8.08
N THR A 340 -28.72 -11.42 8.77
CA THR A 340 -28.61 -9.98 9.06
C THR A 340 -27.79 -9.69 10.32
N ASP A 341 -27.28 -10.72 11.01
CA ASP A 341 -26.39 -10.55 12.15
C ASP A 341 -25.11 -9.83 11.73
N MET A 342 -24.82 -8.71 12.40
CA MET A 342 -23.75 -7.82 11.96
C MET A 342 -22.35 -8.31 12.33
N VAL A 343 -22.21 -9.14 13.37
CA VAL A 343 -20.93 -9.79 13.69
C VAL A 343 -20.61 -10.78 12.58
N ARG A 344 -21.55 -11.66 12.23
CA ARG A 344 -21.41 -12.59 11.11
C ARG A 344 -21.13 -11.88 9.79
N ALA A 345 -21.90 -10.83 9.48
CA ALA A 345 -21.75 -10.05 8.25
C ALA A 345 -20.36 -9.40 8.17
N ALA A 346 -19.89 -8.77 9.26
CA ALA A 346 -18.55 -8.19 9.31
C ALA A 346 -17.45 -9.24 9.14
N THR A 347 -17.56 -10.38 9.82
CA THR A 347 -16.61 -11.48 9.68
C THR A 347 -16.58 -12.04 8.26
N LEU A 348 -17.73 -12.16 7.59
CA LEU A 348 -17.79 -12.54 6.17
C LEU A 348 -17.09 -11.50 5.29
N MET A 349 -17.37 -10.21 5.47
CA MET A 349 -16.74 -9.14 4.69
C MET A 349 -15.22 -9.15 4.84
N TRP A 350 -14.70 -9.06 6.07
CA TRP A 350 -13.27 -9.02 6.31
C TRP A 350 -12.58 -10.34 5.95
N GLY A 351 -13.25 -11.48 6.17
CA GLY A 351 -12.78 -12.79 5.75
C GLY A 351 -12.66 -12.92 4.24
N THR A 352 -13.68 -12.52 3.49
CA THR A 352 -13.64 -12.54 2.01
C THR A 352 -12.60 -11.57 1.48
N TRP A 353 -12.45 -10.38 2.06
CA TRP A 353 -11.37 -9.46 1.69
C TRP A 353 -10.02 -10.15 1.88
N LEU A 354 -9.75 -10.67 3.08
CA LEU A 354 -8.49 -11.33 3.42
C LEU A 354 -8.18 -12.47 2.45
N LEU A 355 -9.16 -13.35 2.19
CA LEU A 355 -8.97 -14.54 1.36
C LEU A 355 -8.80 -14.20 -0.12
N VAL A 356 -9.57 -13.25 -0.67
CA VAL A 356 -9.45 -12.84 -2.09
C VAL A 356 -8.11 -12.15 -2.34
N THR A 357 -7.80 -11.11 -1.55
CA THR A 357 -6.53 -10.39 -1.69
C THR A 357 -5.35 -11.32 -1.42
N GLY A 358 -5.46 -12.18 -0.40
CA GLY A 358 -4.42 -13.14 -0.05
C GLY A 358 -4.18 -14.16 -1.17
N ALA A 359 -5.24 -14.71 -1.76
CA ALA A 359 -5.13 -15.62 -2.89
C ALA A 359 -4.48 -14.95 -4.10
N VAL A 360 -4.92 -13.75 -4.48
CA VAL A 360 -4.32 -13.03 -5.62
C VAL A 360 -2.83 -12.80 -5.37
N PHE A 361 -2.43 -12.29 -4.20
CA PHE A 361 -1.00 -12.06 -3.91
C PHE A 361 -0.18 -13.35 -3.82
N SER A 362 -0.76 -14.42 -3.30
CA SER A 362 -0.13 -15.73 -3.26
C SER A 362 0.14 -16.30 -4.65
N PHE A 363 -0.78 -16.14 -5.61
CA PHE A 363 -0.73 -16.83 -6.91
C PHE A 363 -0.39 -15.94 -8.11
N MET A 364 -0.14 -14.66 -7.89
CA MET A 364 0.23 -13.73 -8.96
C MET A 364 1.66 -14.00 -9.47
N ASP A 365 1.82 -14.24 -10.78
CA ASP A 365 3.11 -14.62 -11.40
C ASP A 365 3.97 -13.43 -11.85
N GLY A 366 3.37 -12.25 -12.06
CA GLY A 366 4.10 -11.04 -12.42
C GLY A 366 4.68 -10.29 -11.22
N THR A 367 5.24 -9.11 -11.51
CA THR A 367 5.87 -8.23 -10.51
C THR A 367 4.93 -7.92 -9.34
N ILE A 368 5.26 -8.42 -8.16
CA ILE A 368 4.61 -8.12 -6.89
C ILE A 368 5.66 -7.64 -5.90
N HIS A 369 5.36 -6.59 -5.16
CA HIS A 369 6.28 -6.08 -4.15
C HIS A 369 5.81 -6.48 -2.76
N PRO A 370 6.72 -6.75 -1.80
CA PRO A 370 6.36 -7.09 -0.43
C PRO A 370 5.37 -6.09 0.20
N TYR A 371 5.57 -4.80 -0.04
CA TYR A 371 4.72 -3.74 0.53
C TYR A 371 3.25 -3.77 0.05
N TYR A 372 2.91 -4.49 -1.04
CA TYR A 372 1.52 -4.63 -1.49
C TYR A 372 0.64 -5.27 -0.43
N THR A 373 1.24 -6.07 0.46
CA THR A 373 0.56 -6.73 1.59
C THR A 373 -0.11 -5.75 2.56
N VAL A 374 0.17 -4.45 2.50
CA VAL A 374 -0.61 -3.42 3.23
C VAL A 374 -2.11 -3.51 2.94
N ALA A 375 -2.51 -3.96 1.74
CA ALA A 375 -3.90 -4.18 1.39
C ALA A 375 -4.59 -5.29 2.21
N LEU A 376 -3.83 -6.17 2.88
CA LEU A 376 -4.34 -7.19 3.80
C LEU A 376 -4.51 -6.68 5.22
N ALA A 377 -3.75 -5.64 5.61
CA ALA A 377 -3.64 -5.19 6.99
C ALA A 377 -4.99 -4.82 7.63
N PRO A 378 -5.92 -4.08 6.97
CA PRO A 378 -7.22 -3.78 7.56
C PRO A 378 -8.08 -5.02 7.86
N ALA A 379 -8.05 -6.02 6.98
CA ALA A 379 -8.83 -7.24 7.14
C ALA A 379 -8.28 -8.13 8.26
N ILE A 380 -6.95 -8.27 8.33
CA ILE A 380 -6.27 -8.95 9.45
C ILE A 380 -6.62 -8.26 10.76
N ALA A 381 -6.45 -6.94 10.82
CA ALA A 381 -6.74 -6.13 11.99
C ALA A 381 -8.19 -6.26 12.47
N ALA A 382 -9.15 -6.16 11.56
CA ALA A 382 -10.56 -6.31 11.87
C ALA A 382 -10.88 -7.72 12.40
N LEU A 383 -10.39 -8.78 11.76
CA LEU A 383 -10.66 -10.16 12.18
C LEU A 383 -10.03 -10.47 13.54
N VAL A 384 -8.83 -9.96 13.82
CA VAL A 384 -8.20 -10.09 15.14
C VAL A 384 -9.01 -9.35 16.20
N GLY A 385 -9.42 -8.10 15.95
CA GLY A 385 -10.23 -7.33 16.89
C GLY A 385 -11.60 -7.95 17.17
N ILE A 386 -12.32 -8.37 16.12
CA ILE A 386 -13.64 -9.01 16.23
C ILE A 386 -13.53 -10.33 16.97
N SER A 387 -12.63 -11.23 16.53
CA SER A 387 -12.54 -12.58 17.11
C SER A 387 -12.06 -12.57 18.55
N SER A 388 -11.12 -11.70 18.91
CA SER A 388 -10.61 -11.59 20.28
C SER A 388 -11.73 -11.23 21.27
N VAL A 389 -12.58 -10.26 20.92
CA VAL A 389 -13.69 -9.81 21.78
C VAL A 389 -14.82 -10.85 21.83
N GLU A 390 -15.21 -11.42 20.69
CA GLU A 390 -16.27 -12.42 20.62
C GLU A 390 -15.93 -13.70 21.40
N LEU A 391 -14.67 -14.14 21.35
CA LEU A 391 -14.19 -15.27 22.13
C LEU A 391 -14.04 -14.91 23.61
N TRP A 392 -13.57 -13.71 23.94
CA TRP A 392 -13.42 -13.24 25.32
C TRP A 392 -14.75 -13.13 26.06
N HIS A 393 -15.81 -12.66 25.39
CA HIS A 393 -17.16 -12.68 25.95
C HIS A 393 -17.63 -14.08 26.34
N ARG A 394 -17.09 -15.11 25.66
CA ARG A 394 -17.39 -16.52 25.89
C ARG A 394 -16.29 -17.25 26.66
N ARG A 395 -15.37 -16.53 27.33
CA ARG A 395 -14.23 -17.10 28.06
C ARG A 395 -14.57 -18.14 29.14
N HIS A 396 -15.83 -18.24 29.57
CA HIS A 396 -16.25 -19.31 30.46
C HIS A 396 -16.42 -20.67 29.74
N HIS A 397 -16.58 -20.68 28.42
CA HIS A 397 -16.68 -21.88 27.60
C HIS A 397 -15.28 -22.44 27.27
N PRO A 398 -15.02 -23.76 27.46
CA PRO A 398 -13.69 -24.34 27.23
C PRO A 398 -13.19 -24.17 25.79
N ALA A 399 -14.08 -24.32 24.79
CA ALA A 399 -13.70 -24.14 23.39
C ALA A 399 -13.24 -22.70 23.08
N ALA A 400 -13.87 -21.67 23.66
CA ALA A 400 -13.47 -20.28 23.42
C ALA A 400 -12.08 -19.98 24.03
N ARG A 401 -11.81 -20.52 25.23
CA ARG A 401 -10.49 -20.44 25.86
C ARG A 401 -9.43 -21.16 25.05
N ALA A 402 -9.74 -22.35 24.54
CA ALA A 402 -8.83 -23.12 23.70
C ALA A 402 -8.47 -22.35 22.43
N VAL A 403 -9.45 -21.76 21.74
CA VAL A 403 -9.18 -20.95 20.53
C VAL A 403 -8.37 -19.70 20.86
N LEU A 404 -8.64 -18.98 21.96
CA LEU A 404 -7.84 -17.83 22.39
C LEU A 404 -6.39 -18.25 22.69
N ALA A 405 -6.20 -19.33 23.43
CA ALA A 405 -4.89 -19.87 23.77
C ALA A 405 -4.11 -20.33 22.51
N LEU A 406 -4.76 -21.08 21.62
CA LEU A 406 -4.16 -21.53 20.35
C LEU A 406 -3.82 -20.36 19.43
N SER A 407 -4.68 -19.34 19.36
CA SER A 407 -4.41 -18.13 18.57
C SER A 407 -3.18 -17.40 19.10
N LEU A 408 -3.05 -17.28 20.43
CA LEU A 408 -1.92 -16.62 21.07
C LEU A 408 -0.62 -17.41 20.91
N VAL A 409 -0.62 -18.73 21.15
CA VAL A 409 0.57 -19.58 20.96
C VAL A 409 0.97 -19.64 19.48
N GLY A 410 0.01 -19.79 18.57
CA GLY A 410 0.27 -19.79 17.13
C GLY A 410 0.88 -18.47 16.66
N THR A 411 0.38 -17.34 17.17
CA THR A 411 0.94 -16.01 16.89
C THR A 411 2.33 -15.85 17.49
N GLY A 412 2.54 -16.22 18.77
CA GLY A 412 3.84 -16.11 19.42
C GLY A 412 4.90 -17.02 18.79
N GLY A 413 4.52 -18.23 18.39
CA GLY A 413 5.38 -19.14 17.63
C GLY A 413 5.70 -18.61 16.24
N TRP A 414 4.74 -18.00 15.55
CA TRP A 414 4.99 -17.37 14.26
C TRP A 414 5.88 -16.13 14.37
N ALA A 415 5.65 -15.28 15.37
CA ALA A 415 6.52 -14.14 15.68
C ALA A 415 7.95 -14.59 16.00
N PHE A 416 8.11 -15.71 16.73
CA PHE A 416 9.43 -16.31 16.98
C PHE A 416 10.13 -16.71 15.67
N VAL A 417 9.40 -17.31 14.72
CA VAL A 417 9.95 -17.66 13.39
C VAL A 417 10.35 -16.41 12.61
N LEU A 418 9.48 -15.39 12.54
CA LEU A 418 9.77 -14.15 11.81
C LEU A 418 10.98 -13.41 12.38
N LEU A 419 11.01 -13.21 13.70
CA LEU A 419 12.15 -12.59 14.39
C LEU A 419 13.42 -13.45 14.26
N GLY A 420 13.28 -14.77 14.21
CA GLY A 420 14.39 -15.70 14.00
C GLY A 420 15.06 -15.59 12.63
N ARG A 421 14.47 -14.88 11.66
CA ARG A 421 15.09 -14.58 10.35
C ARG A 421 16.14 -13.49 10.44
N ASN A 422 16.07 -12.64 11.47
CA ASN A 422 17.06 -11.61 11.78
C ASN A 422 17.56 -11.83 13.22
N PRO A 423 18.29 -12.93 13.50
CA PRO A 423 18.57 -13.38 14.86
C PRO A 423 19.42 -12.39 15.67
N ASP A 424 20.20 -11.55 14.99
CA ASP A 424 21.06 -10.52 15.62
C ASP A 424 20.28 -9.27 16.01
N TRP A 425 19.12 -9.02 15.39
CA TRP A 425 18.28 -7.88 15.70
C TRP A 425 17.40 -8.18 16.92
N TRP A 426 17.76 -7.58 18.06
CA TRP A 426 17.08 -7.74 19.35
C TRP A 426 16.78 -9.21 19.73
N PRO A 427 17.81 -10.04 19.95
CA PRO A 427 17.68 -11.50 20.10
C PRO A 427 16.78 -11.93 21.28
N VAL A 428 16.63 -11.08 22.29
CA VAL A 428 15.79 -11.33 23.47
C VAL A 428 14.31 -11.27 23.11
N LEU A 429 13.90 -10.41 22.17
CA LEU A 429 12.50 -10.15 21.85
C LEU A 429 11.77 -11.43 21.40
N ARG A 430 12.39 -12.25 20.53
CA ARG A 430 11.78 -13.50 20.05
C ARG A 430 11.46 -14.47 21.19
N TRP A 431 12.39 -14.61 22.14
CA TRP A 431 12.23 -15.52 23.26
C TRP A 431 11.22 -14.98 24.27
N SER A 432 11.26 -13.68 24.55
CA SER A 432 10.28 -13.02 25.43
C SER A 432 8.85 -13.14 24.89
N VAL A 433 8.65 -12.89 23.59
CA VAL A 433 7.33 -13.03 22.93
C VAL A 433 6.83 -14.47 23.01
N LEU A 434 7.69 -15.45 22.70
CA LEU A 434 7.33 -16.87 22.77
C LEU A 434 6.93 -17.29 24.18
N ILE A 435 7.79 -17.03 25.17
CA ILE A 435 7.57 -17.41 26.57
C ILE A 435 6.30 -16.74 27.10
N ALA A 436 6.15 -15.43 26.89
CA ALA A 436 4.96 -14.71 27.33
C ALA A 436 3.68 -15.26 26.68
N SER A 437 3.71 -15.55 25.38
CA SER A 437 2.56 -16.13 24.66
C SER A 437 2.17 -17.49 25.23
N VAL A 438 3.14 -18.36 25.52
CA VAL A 438 2.88 -19.69 26.10
C VAL A 438 2.32 -19.58 27.52
N VAL A 439 2.93 -18.76 28.37
CA VAL A 439 2.49 -18.57 29.77
C VAL A 439 1.08 -17.98 29.82
N VAL A 440 0.82 -16.91 29.07
CA VAL A 440 -0.50 -16.27 29.02
C VAL A 440 -1.54 -17.21 28.43
N ALA A 441 -1.20 -17.98 27.39
CA ALA A 441 -2.10 -18.98 26.82
C ALA A 441 -2.44 -20.10 27.81
N ALA A 442 -1.50 -20.55 28.63
CA ALA A 442 -1.78 -21.52 29.69
C ALA A 442 -2.77 -20.96 30.73
N VAL A 443 -2.59 -19.69 31.13
CA VAL A 443 -3.53 -19.01 32.04
C VAL A 443 -4.90 -18.82 31.38
N LEU A 444 -4.97 -18.46 30.09
CA LEU A 444 -6.22 -18.38 29.34
C LEU A 444 -6.95 -19.72 29.27
N ALA A 445 -6.22 -20.80 28.99
CA ALA A 445 -6.77 -22.15 28.87
C ALA A 445 -7.30 -22.69 30.20
N PHE A 446 -6.52 -22.55 31.29
CA PHE A 446 -6.78 -23.27 32.55
C PHE A 446 -7.09 -22.38 33.75
N GLY A 447 -6.58 -21.15 33.77
CA GLY A 447 -6.61 -20.27 34.94
C GLY A 447 -7.70 -19.19 34.94
N VAL A 448 -8.14 -18.72 33.76
CA VAL A 448 -9.00 -17.52 33.65
C VAL A 448 -10.29 -17.60 34.45
N GLN A 449 -10.85 -18.80 34.63
CA GLN A 449 -12.10 -18.99 35.38
C GLN A 449 -11.98 -18.72 36.89
N ARG A 450 -10.76 -18.67 37.42
CA ARG A 450 -10.47 -18.43 38.85
C ARG A 450 -10.11 -16.97 39.13
N LEU A 451 -10.06 -16.11 38.11
CA LEU A 451 -9.56 -14.75 38.22
C LEU A 451 -10.68 -13.78 38.58
N GLY A 452 -10.36 -12.80 39.44
CA GLY A 452 -11.19 -11.62 39.64
C GLY A 452 -11.03 -10.61 38.50
N ARG A 453 -11.93 -9.62 38.44
CA ARG A 453 -12.00 -8.62 37.34
C ARG A 453 -10.67 -7.90 37.07
N SER A 454 -9.91 -7.54 38.11
CA SER A 454 -8.61 -6.86 37.96
C SER A 454 -7.57 -7.78 37.33
N ALA A 455 -7.53 -9.05 37.73
CA ALA A 455 -6.60 -10.04 37.17
C ALA A 455 -6.99 -10.43 35.73
N GLU A 456 -8.28 -10.46 35.41
CA GLU A 456 -8.76 -10.60 34.03
C GLU A 456 -8.27 -9.45 33.14
N ALA A 457 -8.34 -8.20 33.62
CA ALA A 457 -7.85 -7.04 32.87
C ALA A 457 -6.33 -7.11 32.62
N VAL A 458 -5.54 -7.52 33.63
CA VAL A 458 -4.10 -7.77 33.49
C VAL A 458 -3.83 -8.88 32.48
N LEU A 459 -4.61 -9.96 32.50
CA LEU A 459 -4.47 -11.07 31.55
C LEU A 459 -4.75 -10.62 30.10
N VAL A 460 -5.78 -9.80 29.89
CA VAL A 460 -6.08 -9.23 28.55
C VAL A 460 -4.92 -8.34 28.08
N ALA A 461 -4.42 -7.45 28.94
CA ALA A 461 -3.28 -6.61 28.60
C ALA A 461 -2.04 -7.45 28.27
N ALA A 462 -1.74 -8.49 29.06
CA ALA A 462 -0.64 -9.41 28.81
C ALA A 462 -0.82 -10.19 27.50
N ALA A 463 -2.04 -10.61 27.15
CA ALA A 463 -2.32 -11.30 25.89
C ALA A 463 -2.14 -10.39 24.67
N LEU A 464 -2.60 -9.14 24.76
CA LEU A 464 -2.41 -8.15 23.70
C LEU A 464 -0.93 -7.81 23.50
N LEU A 465 -0.17 -7.65 24.59
CA LEU A 465 1.28 -7.44 24.54
C LEU A 465 2.00 -8.66 23.97
N ALA A 466 1.72 -9.85 24.46
CA ALA A 466 2.36 -11.08 23.98
C ALA A 466 2.08 -11.36 22.49
N GLY A 467 0.82 -11.17 22.05
CA GLY A 467 0.44 -11.38 20.65
C GLY A 467 0.92 -10.26 19.72
N GLY A 468 1.04 -9.02 20.21
CA GLY A 468 1.36 -7.84 19.40
C GLY A 468 2.83 -7.41 19.41
N ALA A 469 3.62 -7.78 20.42
CA ALA A 469 4.95 -7.21 20.64
C ALA A 469 5.95 -7.47 19.50
N GLY A 470 5.86 -8.62 18.81
CA GLY A 470 6.70 -8.89 17.64
C GLY A 470 6.42 -7.89 16.51
N SER A 471 5.14 -7.77 16.11
CA SER A 471 4.68 -6.82 15.09
C SER A 471 4.98 -5.38 15.47
N ALA A 472 4.67 -4.98 16.71
CA ALA A 472 4.91 -3.64 17.21
C ALA A 472 6.40 -3.29 17.27
N GLY A 473 7.25 -4.22 17.72
CA GLY A 473 8.70 -4.04 17.72
C GLY A 473 9.25 -3.83 16.31
N TRP A 474 8.79 -4.62 15.33
CA TRP A 474 9.19 -4.48 13.93
C TRP A 474 8.71 -3.17 13.31
N ALA A 475 7.47 -2.76 13.60
CA ALA A 475 6.92 -1.48 13.16
C ALA A 475 7.69 -0.29 13.77
N LEU A 476 8.08 -0.37 15.04
CA LEU A 476 8.92 0.63 15.69
C LEU A 476 10.31 0.69 15.06
N ALA A 477 10.92 -0.46 14.74
CA ALA A 477 12.19 -0.52 14.02
C ALA A 477 12.12 0.19 12.67
N THR A 478 11.05 -0.10 11.92
CA THR A 478 10.75 0.51 10.62
C THR A 478 10.69 2.03 10.71
N VAL A 479 10.07 2.55 11.78
CA VAL A 479 9.96 4.00 12.00
C VAL A 479 11.28 4.61 12.48
N ALA A 480 12.01 3.91 13.35
CA ALA A 480 13.23 4.41 13.99
C ALA A 480 14.43 4.47 13.04
N ASP A 481 14.62 3.42 12.22
CA ASP A 481 15.78 3.32 11.33
C ASP A 481 15.61 4.13 10.03
N GLY A 482 14.41 4.66 9.78
CA GLY A 482 14.05 5.26 8.50
C GLY A 482 13.97 4.21 7.39
N ASN A 483 13.59 4.63 6.19
CA ASN A 483 13.59 3.76 5.01
C ASN A 483 14.72 4.19 4.09
N SER A 484 15.44 3.23 3.50
CA SER A 484 16.25 3.49 2.31
C SER A 484 15.34 4.00 1.18
N GLY A 485 15.71 5.14 0.59
CA GLY A 485 14.98 5.69 -0.55
C GLY A 485 15.01 4.76 -1.77
N GLY A 486 13.98 4.82 -2.61
CA GLY A 486 13.90 4.09 -3.87
C GLY A 486 12.50 3.55 -4.21
N PRO A 487 12.36 2.78 -5.29
CA PRO A 487 11.07 2.19 -5.68
C PRO A 487 10.65 1.00 -4.79
N MET A 488 11.56 0.53 -3.94
CA MET A 488 11.42 -0.67 -3.13
C MET A 488 11.31 -0.31 -1.65
N ALA A 489 10.12 -0.46 -1.09
CA ALA A 489 9.89 -0.26 0.34
C ALA A 489 9.78 -1.60 1.05
N VAL A 490 10.56 -1.80 2.11
CA VAL A 490 10.54 -3.00 2.97
C VAL A 490 10.52 -2.55 4.42
N SER A 491 9.69 -3.19 5.23
CA SER A 491 9.56 -2.90 6.65
C SER A 491 10.59 -3.67 7.47
N GLY A 492 11.01 -3.09 8.58
CA GLY A 492 11.92 -3.69 9.54
C GLY A 492 13.21 -2.91 9.73
N PRO A 493 14.17 -3.50 10.48
CA PRO A 493 15.42 -2.84 10.83
C PRO A 493 16.35 -2.66 9.64
N ALA A 494 17.31 -1.75 9.79
CA ALA A 494 18.26 -1.40 8.73
C ALA A 494 18.96 -2.62 8.09
N THR A 495 19.34 -3.64 8.88
CA THR A 495 19.99 -4.87 8.35
C THR A 495 19.15 -5.56 7.29
N GLN A 496 17.83 -5.67 7.50
CA GLN A 496 16.91 -6.26 6.54
C GLN A 496 16.74 -5.36 5.31
N GLN A 497 16.69 -4.04 5.48
CA GLN A 497 16.60 -3.12 4.35
C GLN A 497 17.82 -3.22 3.41
N HIS A 498 19.00 -3.56 3.94
CA HIS A 498 20.21 -3.78 3.15
C HIS A 498 20.20 -5.14 2.41
N GLU A 499 19.59 -6.18 2.98
CA GLU A 499 19.43 -7.48 2.32
C GLU A 499 18.49 -7.43 1.11
N PHE A 500 17.46 -6.58 1.18
CA PHE A 500 16.47 -6.35 0.13
C PHE A 500 16.73 -5.07 -0.68
N GLY A 501 17.85 -4.38 -0.45
CA GLY A 501 18.25 -3.19 -1.18
C GLY A 501 19.05 -3.50 -2.46
N PRO A 502 19.10 -2.59 -3.45
CA PRO A 502 20.01 -2.70 -4.58
C PRO A 502 21.46 -2.60 -4.07
N GLY A 503 22.11 -3.74 -3.82
CA GLY A 503 23.48 -3.77 -3.29
C GLY A 503 23.79 -4.87 -2.27
N GLY A 504 22.86 -5.77 -1.96
CA GLY A 504 23.12 -6.89 -1.05
C GLY A 504 24.39 -7.69 -1.41
N HIS A 505 25.34 -7.73 -0.47
CA HIS A 505 26.52 -8.62 -0.38
C HIS A 505 27.52 -8.68 -1.55
N THR A 506 27.45 -7.80 -2.55
CA THR A 506 28.50 -7.75 -3.59
C THR A 506 29.14 -6.37 -3.62
N GLY A 507 30.31 -6.26 -2.98
CA GLY A 507 31.25 -5.14 -3.12
C GLY A 507 31.82 -5.05 -4.53
N ARG A 508 30.97 -4.88 -5.53
CA ARG A 508 31.37 -4.47 -6.87
C ARG A 508 31.25 -2.93 -6.94
N PRO A 509 32.34 -2.20 -7.20
CA PRO A 509 32.24 -0.84 -7.68
C PRO A 509 31.37 -0.87 -8.95
N GLY A 510 30.28 -0.09 -9.00
CA GLY A 510 29.37 -0.04 -10.16
C GLY A 510 28.03 -0.77 -10.01
N GLY A 511 27.54 -0.98 -8.78
CA GLY A 511 26.14 -1.36 -8.53
C GLY A 511 25.17 -0.23 -8.88
N PRO A 512 23.86 -0.50 -9.08
CA PRO A 512 22.87 0.53 -9.34
C PRO A 512 22.81 1.46 -8.11
N GLY A 513 23.45 2.62 -8.20
CA GLY A 513 23.64 3.51 -7.06
C GLY A 513 25.10 3.85 -6.71
N THR A 514 26.10 3.45 -7.50
CA THR A 514 27.34 4.26 -7.52
C THR A 514 26.97 5.64 -8.01
N ARG A 515 26.73 6.55 -7.06
CA ARG A 515 26.65 7.99 -7.26
C ARG A 515 27.92 8.39 -8.01
N VAL A 516 27.80 8.52 -9.33
CA VAL A 516 28.61 9.49 -10.06
C VAL A 516 28.34 10.84 -9.38
N ASP A 517 29.28 11.77 -9.40
CA ASP A 517 29.15 13.05 -8.69
C ASP A 517 27.99 13.89 -9.29
N ASP A 518 26.76 13.56 -8.88
CA ASP A 518 25.50 14.15 -9.32
C ASP A 518 25.45 15.65 -9.01
N THR A 519 26.31 16.14 -8.13
CA THR A 519 26.40 17.55 -7.78
C THR A 519 26.75 18.38 -9.02
N ALA A 520 27.73 17.93 -9.80
CA ALA A 520 28.14 18.61 -11.04
C ALA A 520 27.02 18.59 -12.10
N LEU A 521 26.29 17.49 -12.21
CA LEU A 521 25.13 17.39 -13.10
C LEU A 521 23.97 18.27 -12.64
N ALA A 522 23.69 18.31 -11.33
CA ALA A 522 22.65 19.18 -10.76
C ALA A 522 23.00 20.65 -10.97
N GLU A 523 24.26 21.05 -10.76
CA GLU A 523 24.74 22.40 -11.04
C GLU A 523 24.61 22.76 -12.53
N LEU A 524 24.92 21.83 -13.44
CA LEU A 524 24.80 22.05 -14.88
C LEU A 524 23.36 22.40 -15.32
N VAL A 525 22.36 21.78 -14.70
CA VAL A 525 20.94 21.92 -15.10
C VAL A 525 20.18 22.98 -14.30
N THR A 526 20.75 23.47 -13.19
CA THR A 526 20.10 24.45 -12.32
C THR A 526 20.02 25.83 -12.98
N GLY A 527 18.84 26.46 -12.92
CA GLY A 527 18.64 27.84 -13.38
C GLY A 527 18.55 28.01 -14.90
N LEU A 528 18.39 26.93 -15.66
CA LEU A 528 18.14 26.99 -17.11
C LEU A 528 16.67 27.26 -17.41
N ASP A 529 16.41 28.12 -18.39
CA ASP A 529 15.05 28.53 -18.80
C ASP A 529 14.39 27.60 -19.84
N ASN A 530 15.06 26.50 -20.20
CA ASN A 530 14.53 25.52 -21.15
C ASN A 530 13.31 24.78 -20.57
N ARG A 531 12.39 24.34 -21.43
CA ARG A 531 11.28 23.46 -21.03
C ARG A 531 11.78 22.19 -20.33
N TRP A 532 12.88 21.64 -20.83
CA TRP A 532 13.66 20.59 -20.19
C TRP A 532 15.14 20.99 -20.15
N ALA A 533 15.67 21.16 -18.94
CA ALA A 533 17.07 21.49 -18.72
C ALA A 533 17.99 20.35 -19.19
N ALA A 534 17.53 19.11 -19.07
CA ALA A 534 18.17 17.97 -19.71
C ALA A 534 17.14 16.88 -20.05
N ALA A 535 17.57 15.91 -20.87
CA ALA A 535 16.88 14.67 -21.11
C ALA A 535 17.80 13.47 -20.80
N THR A 536 17.22 12.39 -20.29
CA THR A 536 17.93 11.12 -20.10
C THR A 536 16.96 9.94 -20.20
N VAL A 537 17.50 8.74 -20.45
CA VAL A 537 16.71 7.52 -20.59
C VAL A 537 16.39 6.96 -19.20
N GLY A 538 15.12 6.66 -18.95
CA GLY A 538 14.65 6.19 -17.64
C GLY A 538 14.35 7.32 -16.67
N SER A 539 13.64 7.01 -15.59
CA SER A 539 13.19 8.04 -14.61
C SER A 539 14.05 8.11 -13.35
N MET A 540 14.90 7.12 -13.08
CA MET A 540 15.68 7.05 -11.85
C MET A 540 16.66 8.23 -11.72
N MET A 541 17.55 8.41 -12.70
CA MET A 541 18.51 9.53 -12.69
C MET A 541 17.82 10.89 -12.90
N ALA A 542 16.81 10.93 -13.77
CA ALA A 542 16.03 12.14 -14.01
C ALA A 542 15.44 12.67 -12.70
N GLY A 543 14.77 11.81 -11.92
CA GLY A 543 14.09 12.22 -10.69
C GLY A 543 15.05 12.69 -9.60
N ASP A 544 16.21 12.03 -9.46
CA ASP A 544 17.23 12.47 -8.52
C ASP A 544 17.80 13.85 -8.88
N LEU A 545 17.95 14.16 -10.17
CA LEU A 545 18.37 15.49 -10.64
C LEU A 545 17.28 16.54 -10.46
N GLU A 546 16.02 16.22 -10.74
CA GLU A 546 14.88 17.13 -10.51
C GLU A 546 14.80 17.54 -9.04
N LEU A 547 14.86 16.56 -8.13
CA LEU A 547 14.76 16.80 -6.69
C LEU A 547 15.92 17.64 -6.16
N LYS A 548 17.12 17.52 -6.73
CA LYS A 548 18.31 18.29 -6.34
C LYS A 548 18.34 19.71 -6.92
N SER A 549 17.96 19.86 -8.19
CA SER A 549 18.12 21.12 -8.94
C SER A 549 16.84 21.97 -9.00
N GLY A 550 15.68 21.34 -8.82
CA GLY A 550 14.38 21.93 -9.10
C GLY A 550 14.09 22.10 -10.61
N ALA A 551 15.01 21.71 -11.49
CA ALA A 551 14.84 21.80 -12.93
C ALA A 551 13.98 20.65 -13.47
N SER A 552 13.32 20.88 -14.61
CA SER A 552 12.56 19.87 -15.34
C SER A 552 13.51 18.97 -16.15
N ILE A 553 13.47 17.66 -15.94
CA ILE A 553 14.35 16.69 -16.62
C ILE A 553 13.50 15.66 -17.36
N MET A 554 13.57 15.67 -18.70
CA MET A 554 12.78 14.76 -19.52
C MET A 554 13.22 13.30 -19.31
N SER A 555 12.28 12.47 -18.84
CA SER A 555 12.46 11.02 -18.76
C SER A 555 12.04 10.35 -20.07
N ILE A 556 13.01 10.02 -20.91
CA ILE A 556 12.78 9.32 -22.17
C ILE A 556 12.45 7.85 -21.84
N GLY A 557 11.28 7.42 -22.32
CA GLY A 557 10.77 6.07 -22.17
C GLY A 557 10.26 5.71 -20.78
N GLY A 558 9.98 6.69 -19.93
CA GLY A 558 9.36 6.49 -18.62
C GLY A 558 10.24 5.71 -17.64
N PHE A 559 9.63 5.02 -16.68
CA PHE A 559 10.33 4.44 -15.51
C PHE A 559 11.58 3.61 -15.89
N ALA A 560 11.41 2.68 -16.84
CA ALA A 560 12.48 1.76 -17.28
C ALA A 560 13.13 2.16 -18.61
N GLY A 561 12.70 3.25 -19.25
CA GLY A 561 13.17 3.66 -20.58
C GLY A 561 12.58 2.87 -21.75
N GLY A 562 11.46 2.15 -21.54
CA GLY A 562 10.84 1.27 -22.54
C GLY A 562 9.60 1.85 -23.23
N ASP A 563 9.00 2.93 -22.71
CA ASP A 563 7.85 3.55 -23.35
C ASP A 563 8.27 4.26 -24.66
N ASN A 564 7.40 4.27 -25.67
CA ASN A 564 7.67 4.97 -26.93
C ASN A 564 7.35 6.48 -26.80
N SER A 565 8.01 7.15 -25.85
CA SER A 565 7.78 8.57 -25.57
C SER A 565 9.03 9.28 -25.02
N PRO A 566 9.47 10.39 -25.64
CA PRO A 566 9.08 10.80 -26.99
C PRO A 566 9.51 9.77 -28.04
N THR A 567 8.92 9.86 -29.23
CA THR A 567 9.50 9.25 -30.44
C THR A 567 10.77 9.99 -30.86
N LEU A 568 11.60 9.39 -31.71
CA LEU A 568 12.79 10.07 -32.24
C LEU A 568 12.43 11.40 -32.92
N GLN A 569 11.40 11.40 -33.77
CA GLN A 569 10.96 12.61 -34.47
C GLN A 569 10.55 13.72 -33.49
N GLN A 570 9.73 13.39 -32.49
CA GLN A 570 9.31 14.37 -31.48
C GLN A 570 10.52 14.93 -30.72
N PHE A 571 11.50 14.08 -30.38
CA PHE A 571 12.70 14.53 -29.70
C PHE A 571 13.52 15.49 -30.58
N GLN A 572 13.67 15.18 -31.88
CA GLN A 572 14.32 16.07 -32.85
C GLN A 572 13.60 17.42 -32.94
N ASP A 573 12.27 17.43 -32.97
CA ASP A 573 11.47 18.64 -33.00
C ASP A 573 11.68 19.50 -31.72
N TYR A 574 11.73 18.85 -30.54
CA TYR A 574 12.02 19.55 -29.27
C TYR A 574 13.43 20.15 -29.26
N VAL A 575 14.44 19.42 -29.76
CA VAL A 575 15.80 19.94 -29.86
C VAL A 575 15.88 21.12 -30.84
N ALA A 576 15.22 21.02 -32.00
CA ALA A 576 15.17 22.09 -32.99
C ALA A 576 14.46 23.34 -32.45
N ALA A 577 13.45 23.18 -31.59
CA ALA A 577 12.77 24.26 -30.91
C ALA A 577 13.58 24.88 -29.76
N GLY A 578 14.70 24.27 -29.35
CA GLY A 578 15.48 24.68 -28.19
C GLY A 578 14.83 24.29 -26.84
N ASP A 579 13.86 23.39 -26.85
CA ASP A 579 13.15 22.95 -25.64
C ASP A 579 14.03 22.10 -24.72
N VAL A 580 15.03 21.40 -25.27
CA VAL A 580 15.95 20.52 -24.51
C VAL A 580 17.38 21.04 -24.61
N ARG A 581 18.03 21.33 -23.49
CA ARG A 581 19.41 21.87 -23.48
C ARG A 581 20.48 20.78 -23.55
N TYR A 582 20.40 19.79 -22.67
CA TYR A 582 21.40 18.74 -22.56
C TYR A 582 20.78 17.35 -22.73
N PHE A 583 21.57 16.41 -23.23
CA PHE A 583 21.25 14.99 -23.13
C PHE A 583 22.32 14.31 -22.27
N ILE A 584 21.91 13.69 -21.17
CA ILE A 584 22.81 13.02 -20.24
C ILE A 584 22.81 11.54 -20.58
N ALA A 585 23.95 11.02 -21.03
CA ALA A 585 24.08 9.61 -21.36
C ALA A 585 24.02 8.77 -20.09
N GLY A 586 23.00 7.92 -19.98
CA GLY A 586 22.95 6.92 -18.92
C GLY A 586 23.96 5.81 -19.20
N GLU A 587 24.70 5.36 -18.19
CA GLU A 587 25.62 4.23 -18.36
C GLU A 587 24.89 2.90 -18.63
N ARG A 588 23.60 2.77 -18.26
CA ARG A 588 22.77 1.58 -18.50
C ARG A 588 21.28 1.93 -18.53
N PHE A 589 20.52 1.23 -19.37
CA PHE A 589 19.06 1.14 -19.28
C PHE A 589 18.64 0.63 -17.89
N GLY A 590 17.49 1.09 -17.38
CA GLY A 590 16.94 0.59 -16.11
C GLY A 590 16.70 -0.93 -16.11
N PRO A 591 16.42 -1.56 -14.95
CA PRO A 591 16.11 -2.99 -14.90
C PRO A 591 15.02 -3.38 -15.91
N GLY A 592 15.37 -4.25 -16.87
CA GLY A 592 14.46 -4.68 -17.94
C GLY A 592 14.39 -3.79 -19.18
N GLY A 593 15.19 -2.72 -19.30
CA GLY A 593 15.14 -1.85 -20.47
C GLY A 593 15.43 -2.57 -21.79
N HIS A 594 14.57 -2.34 -22.78
CA HIS A 594 14.74 -2.90 -24.13
C HIS A 594 15.84 -2.14 -24.86
N ARG A 595 16.72 -2.87 -25.55
CA ARG A 595 17.68 -2.27 -26.48
C ARG A 595 17.03 -1.79 -27.78
N ASP A 596 15.78 -2.19 -28.01
CA ASP A 596 15.00 -1.82 -29.20
C ASP A 596 13.85 -0.90 -28.75
N GLY A 597 13.98 0.41 -29.02
CA GLY A 597 12.99 1.42 -28.60
C GLY A 597 13.43 2.86 -28.87
N SER A 598 12.54 3.82 -28.66
CA SER A 598 12.81 5.24 -28.95
C SER A 598 13.99 5.79 -28.14
N GLY A 599 14.18 5.32 -26.90
CA GLY A 599 15.34 5.68 -26.06
C GLY A 599 16.67 5.36 -26.72
N THR A 600 16.80 4.17 -27.32
CA THR A 600 18.02 3.78 -28.08
C THR A 600 18.18 4.64 -29.32
N GLN A 601 17.13 4.81 -30.11
CA GLN A 601 17.16 5.61 -31.34
C GLN A 601 17.55 7.07 -31.08
N ILE A 602 17.02 7.66 -30.01
CA ILE A 602 17.36 9.02 -29.57
C ILE A 602 18.82 9.08 -29.12
N THR A 603 19.27 8.11 -28.33
CA THR A 603 20.66 8.04 -27.86
C THR A 603 21.64 7.98 -29.03
N GLU A 604 21.41 7.08 -29.99
CA GLU A 604 22.25 6.94 -31.19
C GLU A 604 22.25 8.21 -32.05
N TRP A 605 21.07 8.83 -32.24
CA TRP A 605 20.97 10.08 -32.97
C TRP A 605 21.75 11.21 -32.29
N VAL A 606 21.61 11.38 -30.96
CA VAL A 606 22.35 12.40 -30.21
C VAL A 606 23.86 12.18 -30.33
N GLN A 607 24.32 10.93 -30.19
CA GLN A 607 25.73 10.55 -30.29
C GLN A 607 26.34 10.91 -31.65
N GLN A 608 25.56 10.82 -32.72
CA GLN A 608 26.01 11.10 -34.09
C GLN A 608 26.00 12.60 -34.44
N HIS A 609 25.24 13.43 -33.72
CA HIS A 609 24.94 14.79 -34.15
C HIS A 609 25.41 15.90 -33.20
N PHE A 610 25.79 15.62 -31.95
CA PHE A 610 26.12 16.67 -30.97
C PHE A 610 27.47 16.48 -30.28
N ALA A 611 28.08 17.59 -29.87
CA ALA A 611 29.34 17.60 -29.13
C ALA A 611 29.16 17.12 -27.68
N THR A 612 30.16 16.38 -27.17
CA THR A 612 30.19 15.89 -25.79
C THR A 612 30.91 16.85 -24.83
N LEU A 613 30.49 16.81 -23.59
CA LEU A 613 31.08 17.43 -22.39
C LEU A 613 31.28 16.31 -21.35
N ASP A 614 32.37 16.37 -20.61
CA ASP A 614 32.57 15.54 -19.41
C ASP A 614 32.17 16.37 -18.19
N VAL A 615 31.15 15.91 -17.46
CA VAL A 615 30.59 16.59 -16.28
C VAL A 615 30.63 15.62 -15.11
N GLY A 616 31.61 15.78 -14.24
CA GLY A 616 31.79 14.91 -13.07
C GLY A 616 32.05 13.44 -13.41
N GLY A 617 32.63 13.14 -14.58
CA GLY A 617 32.84 11.78 -15.09
C GLY A 617 31.66 11.23 -15.90
N THR A 618 30.57 12.02 -16.07
CA THR A 618 29.41 11.65 -16.89
C THR A 618 29.51 12.29 -18.27
N THR A 619 29.26 11.50 -19.31
CA THR A 619 29.16 12.03 -20.68
C THR A 619 27.83 12.76 -20.88
N VAL A 620 27.91 14.05 -21.20
CA VAL A 620 26.76 14.91 -21.49
C VAL A 620 26.89 15.49 -22.90
N TYR A 621 25.80 15.56 -23.64
CA TYR A 621 25.76 16.16 -24.98
C TYR A 621 25.09 17.54 -24.91
N ASP A 622 25.73 18.56 -25.48
CA ASP A 622 25.15 19.91 -25.61
C ASP A 622 24.32 19.99 -26.89
N LEU A 623 23.00 19.96 -26.75
CA LEU A 623 22.06 19.92 -27.86
C LEU A 623 21.94 21.27 -28.60
N SER A 624 22.62 22.31 -28.12
CA SER A 624 22.76 23.58 -28.85
C SER A 624 24.00 23.64 -29.75
N ARG A 625 24.86 22.62 -29.71
CA ARG A 625 26.15 22.57 -30.43
C ARG A 625 26.22 21.35 -31.35
N PRO A 626 25.61 21.39 -32.54
CA PRO A 626 25.70 20.29 -33.50
C PRO A 626 27.15 20.09 -33.96
N LEU A 627 27.51 18.83 -34.23
CA LEU A 627 28.75 18.46 -34.91
C LEU A 627 28.75 19.05 -36.32
N ARG A 628 29.89 19.60 -36.74
CA ARG A 628 30.06 20.20 -38.06
C ARG A 628 30.28 19.17 -39.15
#